data_AF-A0A195C916-F1
#
_entry.id   AF-A0A195C916-F1
#
_cell.length_a   1.000
_cell.length_b   1.000
_cell.length_c   1.000
_cell.angle_alpha   90.00
_cell.angle_beta   90.00
_cell.angle_gamma   90.00
#
_symmetry.space_group_name_H-M   'P 1'
#
loop_
_entity.id
_entity.type
_entity.pdbx_description
1 polymer ?
#
loop_
_entity_poly.entity_id
_entity_poly.type
_entity_poly.pdbx_seq_one_letter_code
_entity_poly.pdbx_strand_id
1 'polypeptide(L)'
;MTDQELQFHYFKMHDADNNNKLDGCELIKSLIHWHEQGGSETGGVQGDKLFKDEELVQLIDPILSMDDSNNDGYIDYPEFIRAQQNAAANARP
;
A
#
# COMPACT_ATOMS: atom_id res chain seq x y z
N MET A 1 -18.02 7.80 10.50
CA MET A 1 -16.63 7.33 10.41
C MET A 1 -15.76 8.56 10.60
N THR A 2 -14.94 8.54 11.64
CA THR A 2 -13.87 9.54 11.83
C THR A 2 -12.73 9.27 10.85
N ASP A 3 -11.88 10.27 10.62
CA ASP A 3 -10.68 10.13 9.78
C ASP A 3 -9.79 8.98 10.26
N GLN A 4 -9.66 8.84 11.59
CA GLN A 4 -8.91 7.76 12.24
C GLN A 4 -9.53 6.38 11.99
N GLU A 5 -10.86 6.25 12.08
CA GLU A 5 -11.53 4.99 11.76
C GLU A 5 -11.38 4.62 10.28
N LEU A 6 -11.40 5.61 9.39
CA LEU A 6 -11.20 5.38 7.96
C LEU A 6 -9.76 4.91 7.68
N GLN A 7 -8.76 5.55 8.28
CA GLN A 7 -7.35 5.16 8.16
C GLN A 7 -7.11 3.75 8.72
N PHE A 8 -7.68 3.44 9.88
CA PHE A 8 -7.61 2.11 10.46
C PHE A 8 -8.35 1.06 9.60
N HIS A 9 -9.49 1.41 9.02
CA HIS A 9 -10.20 0.54 8.10
C HIS A 9 -9.39 0.25 6.84
N TYR A 10 -8.77 1.28 6.23
CA TYR A 10 -7.86 1.10 5.10
C TYR A 10 -6.66 0.22 5.45
N PHE A 11 -6.08 0.41 6.62
CA PHE A 11 -5.00 -0.43 7.10
C PHE A 11 -5.44 -1.89 7.24
N LYS A 12 -6.56 -2.14 7.94
CA LYS A 12 -7.11 -3.49 8.14
C LYS A 12 -7.64 -4.14 6.86
N MET A 13 -8.01 -3.36 5.85
CA MET A 13 -8.47 -3.89 4.56
C MET A 13 -7.34 -4.57 3.79
N HIS A 14 -6.10 -4.12 3.98
CA HIS A 14 -4.93 -4.63 3.26
C HIS A 14 -4.09 -5.62 4.07
N ASP A 15 -4.27 -5.63 5.40
CA ASP A 15 -3.75 -6.63 6.34
C ASP A 15 -4.48 -7.98 6.16
N ALA A 16 -3.93 -8.82 5.27
CA ALA A 16 -4.52 -10.07 4.83
C ALA A 16 -4.35 -11.20 5.85
N ASP A 17 -3.24 -11.20 6.59
CA ASP A 17 -2.92 -12.21 7.60
C ASP A 17 -3.34 -11.81 9.03
N ASN A 18 -3.89 -10.61 9.20
CA ASN A 18 -4.39 -10.04 10.45
C ASN A 18 -3.31 -9.88 11.53
N ASN A 19 -2.07 -9.65 11.12
CA ASN A 19 -0.95 -9.45 12.04
C ASN A 19 -0.82 -7.99 12.54
N ASN A 20 -1.70 -7.09 12.10
CA ASN A 20 -1.70 -5.65 12.39
C ASN A 20 -0.44 -4.93 11.90
N LYS A 21 0.13 -5.40 10.79
CA LYS A 21 1.24 -4.82 10.05
C LYS A 21 0.95 -4.98 8.56
N LEU A 22 1.67 -4.23 7.73
CA LEU A 22 1.62 -4.37 6.28
C LEU A 22 3.00 -4.77 5.76
N ASP A 23 3.10 -5.94 5.15
CA ASP A 23 4.30 -6.39 4.47
C ASP A 23 4.36 -5.91 3.01
N GLY A 24 5.54 -5.99 2.39
CA GLY A 24 5.74 -5.57 1.01
C GLY A 24 4.78 -6.24 0.01
N CYS A 25 4.42 -7.51 0.21
CA CYS A 25 3.45 -8.22 -0.63
C CYS A 25 2.03 -7.68 -0.45
N GLU A 26 1.65 -7.29 0.77
CA GLU A 26 0.36 -6.66 1.04
C GLU A 26 0.26 -5.28 0.40
N LEU A 27 1.33 -4.49 0.46
CA LEU A 27 1.43 -3.21 -0.25
C LEU A 27 1.33 -3.39 -1.77
N ILE A 28 2.00 -4.41 -2.33
CA ILE A 28 1.91 -4.77 -3.76
C ILE A 28 0.47 -5.08 -4.15
N LYS A 29 -0.19 -5.95 -3.38
CA LYS A 29 -1.59 -6.33 -3.65
C LYS A 29 -2.50 -5.10 -3.60
N SER A 30 -2.26 -4.18 -2.66
CA SER A 30 -2.98 -2.91 -2.53
C SER A 30 -2.82 -2.03 -3.77
N LEU A 31 -1.59 -1.88 -4.26
CA LEU A 31 -1.28 -1.08 -5.45
C LEU A 31 -1.91 -1.67 -6.72
N ILE A 32 -1.85 -2.99 -6.88
CA ILE A 32 -2.50 -3.70 -8.00
C ILE A 32 -4.03 -3.54 -7.91
N HIS A 33 -4.61 -3.66 -6.72
CA HIS A 33 -6.06 -3.55 -6.52
C HIS A 33 -6.59 -2.15 -6.83
N TRP A 34 -5.86 -1.08 -6.48
CA TRP A 34 -6.20 0.28 -6.89
C TRP A 34 -6.17 0.41 -8.42
N HIS A 35 -5.17 -0.16 -9.08
CA HIS A 35 -5.03 -0.07 -10.53
C HIS A 35 -6.15 -0.80 -11.29
N GLU A 36 -6.69 -1.90 -10.76
CA GLU A 36 -7.85 -2.60 -11.36
C GLU A 36 -9.17 -1.82 -11.23
N GLN A 37 -9.36 -1.01 -10.18
CA GLN A 37 -10.62 -0.29 -9.95
C GLN A 37 -10.77 1.00 -10.78
N GLY A 38 -9.68 1.55 -11.34
CA GLY A 38 -9.68 2.78 -12.14
C GLY A 38 -9.98 2.60 -13.63
N GLY A 39 -10.09 1.35 -14.11
CA GLY A 39 -10.38 1.02 -15.51
C GLY A 39 -11.70 0.29 -15.64
N SER A 40 -12.80 1.01 -15.87
CA SER A 40 -14.06 0.38 -16.25
C SER A 40 -13.88 -0.50 -17.50
N GLU A 41 -14.65 -1.59 -17.53
CA GLU A 41 -15.40 -2.10 -18.68
C GLU A 41 -14.76 -2.96 -19.80
N THR A 42 -13.69 -3.72 -19.57
CA THR A 42 -13.40 -4.87 -20.46
C THR A 42 -13.26 -6.19 -19.70
N GLY A 43 -14.35 -6.97 -19.74
CA GLY A 43 -14.31 -8.37 -19.35
C GLY A 43 -13.26 -9.14 -20.14
N GLY A 44 -12.44 -9.90 -19.41
CA GLY A 44 -11.42 -10.76 -19.97
C GLY A 44 -10.03 -10.34 -19.51
N VAL A 45 -9.51 -11.07 -18.53
CA VAL A 45 -8.08 -11.43 -18.37
C VAL A 45 -7.11 -10.48 -19.10
N GLN A 46 -6.64 -9.44 -18.41
CA GLN A 46 -5.47 -8.65 -18.83
C GLN A 46 -4.47 -8.67 -17.66
N GLY A 47 -3.49 -9.57 -17.55
CA GLY A 47 -2.85 -10.39 -18.57
C GLY A 47 -1.51 -9.80 -19.06
N ASP A 48 -1.26 -8.48 -18.99
CA ASP A 48 -0.07 -7.93 -19.67
C ASP A 48 0.54 -6.61 -19.10
N LYS A 49 0.20 -6.23 -17.87
CA LYS A 49 1.11 -5.44 -17.02
C LYS A 49 1.12 -6.01 -15.62
N LEU A 50 1.38 -7.31 -15.54
CA LEU A 50 2.04 -7.83 -14.35
C LEU A 50 3.36 -7.07 -14.32
N PHE A 51 3.43 -5.97 -13.55
CA PHE A 51 4.71 -5.38 -13.18
C PHE A 51 5.58 -6.56 -12.79
N LYS A 52 6.72 -6.72 -13.47
CA LYS A 52 7.63 -7.81 -13.15
C LYS A 52 7.95 -7.70 -11.67
N ASP A 53 8.26 -8.82 -11.03
CA ASP A 53 8.68 -8.84 -9.63
C ASP A 53 9.73 -7.74 -9.36
N GLU A 54 10.65 -7.52 -10.30
CA GLU A 54 11.64 -6.44 -10.27
C GLU A 54 11.04 -5.02 -10.23
N GLU A 55 9.98 -4.73 -10.99
CA GLU A 55 9.33 -3.42 -10.97
C GLU A 55 8.48 -3.21 -9.71
N LEU A 56 7.83 -4.27 -9.22
CA LEU A 56 7.12 -4.25 -7.94
C LEU A 56 8.09 -3.95 -6.79
N VAL A 57 9.25 -4.60 -6.80
CA VAL A 57 10.33 -4.34 -5.84
C VAL A 57 10.80 -2.89 -5.93
N GLN A 58 11.01 -2.34 -7.13
CA GLN A 58 11.39 -0.94 -7.31
C GLN A 58 10.35 0.07 -6.81
N LEU A 59 9.07 -0.31 -6.75
CA LEU A 59 8.01 0.52 -6.18
C LEU A 59 7.91 0.39 -4.66
N ILE A 60 8.17 -0.80 -4.11
CA ILE A 60 8.01 -1.10 -2.68
C ILE A 60 9.24 -0.74 -1.87
N ASP A 61 10.45 -1.01 -2.37
CA ASP A 61 11.71 -0.72 -1.67
C ASP A 61 11.79 0.73 -1.17
N PRO A 62 11.42 1.76 -1.97
CA PRO A 62 11.42 3.13 -1.49
C PRO A 62 10.38 3.40 -0.41
N ILE A 63 9.21 2.76 -0.48
CA ILE A 63 8.13 2.91 0.50
C ILE A 63 8.59 2.32 1.84
N LEU A 64 9.02 1.05 1.83
CA LEU A 64 9.58 0.41 3.01
C LEU A 64 10.75 1.22 3.56
N SER A 65 11.72 1.62 2.74
CA SER A 65 12.88 2.39 3.21
C SER A 65 12.52 3.76 3.83
N MET A 66 11.38 4.34 3.49
CA MET A 66 10.94 5.63 4.01
C MET A 66 10.04 5.50 5.24
N ASP A 67 9.19 4.48 5.26
CA ASP A 67 8.11 4.32 6.22
C ASP A 67 8.43 3.29 7.31
N ASP A 68 9.18 2.23 6.99
CA ASP A 68 9.71 1.25 7.95
C ASP A 68 10.91 1.85 8.70
N SER A 69 10.61 2.46 9.85
CA SER A 69 11.60 3.13 10.70
C SER A 69 12.44 2.13 11.50
N ASN A 70 11.88 0.95 11.78
CA ASN A 70 12.51 -0.08 12.61
C ASN A 70 13.26 -1.15 11.79
N ASN A 71 13.12 -1.13 10.46
CA ASN A 71 13.70 -2.04 9.47
C ASN A 71 13.37 -3.52 9.75
N ASP A 72 12.16 -3.80 10.23
CA ASP A 72 11.67 -5.16 10.46
C ASP A 72 11.03 -5.79 9.21
N GLY A 73 10.90 -5.03 8.11
CA GLY A 73 10.31 -5.47 6.85
C GLY A 73 8.79 -5.30 6.80
N TYR A 74 8.21 -4.63 7.79
CA TYR A 74 6.79 -4.37 7.90
C TYR A 74 6.52 -2.89 8.20
N ILE A 75 5.32 -2.44 7.88
CA ILE A 75 4.82 -1.13 8.28
C ILE A 75 3.73 -1.35 9.33
N ASP A 76 4.02 -1.01 10.59
CA ASP A 76 2.99 -1.04 11.63
C ASP A 76 2.08 0.21 11.60
N TYR A 77 0.96 0.15 12.30
CA TYR A 77 -0.05 1.23 12.25
C TYR A 77 0.53 2.63 12.59
N PRO A 78 1.39 2.81 13.63
CA PRO A 78 2.08 4.07 13.87
C PRO A 78 2.92 4.55 12.68
N GLU A 79 3.67 3.65 12.03
CA GLU A 79 4.48 3.95 10.85
C GLU A 79 3.60 4.33 9.65
N PHE A 80 2.51 3.60 9.41
CA PHE A 80 1.53 3.90 8.36
C PHE A 80 0.91 5.30 8.52
N ILE A 81 0.55 5.70 9.73
CA ILE A 81 -0.02 7.02 9.98
C ILE A 81 1.02 8.11 9.70
N ARG A 82 2.28 7.89 10.09
CA ARG A 82 3.37 8.82 9.81
C ARG A 82 3.66 8.93 8.32
N ALA A 83 3.66 7.80 7.61
CA ALA A 83 3.76 7.71 6.16
C ALA A 83 2.68 8.56 5.48
N GLN A 84 1.42 8.37 5.89
CA GLN A 84 0.28 9.10 5.35
C GLN A 84 0.34 10.60 5.64
N GLN A 85 0.80 11.01 6.83
CA GLN A 85 1.01 12.41 7.16
C GLN A 85 2.11 13.04 6.31
N ASN A 86 3.23 12.34 6.10
CA ASN A 86 4.31 12.78 5.21
C ASN A 86 3.84 12.88 3.75
N ALA A 87 3.09 11.90 3.27
CA ALA A 87 2.52 11.90 1.92
C ALA A 87 1.51 13.04 1.74
N ALA A 88 0.62 13.27 2.72
CA ALA A 88 -0.34 14.37 2.70
C ALA A 88 0.35 15.75 2.78
N ALA A 89 1.48 15.87 3.47
CA ALA A 89 2.29 17.07 3.50
C ALA A 89 3.00 17.34 2.17
N ASN A 90 3.53 16.30 1.51
CA ASN A 90 4.16 16.41 0.19
C ASN A 90 3.18 16.53 -0.98
N ALA A 91 1.92 16.11 -0.81
CA ALA A 91 0.88 16.19 -1.84
C ALA A 91 0.18 17.56 -1.91
N ARG A 92 0.49 18.50 -1.01
CA ARG A 92 -0.03 19.88 -1.05
C ARG A 92 1.01 20.79 -1.73
N PRO A 93 0.69 21.36 -2.91
CA PRO A 93 1.59 22.30 -3.61
C PRO A 93 1.74 23.64 -2.86
#